data_AF-K1XLI9-F1
#
_entry.id   AF-K1XLI9-F1
#
_cell.length_a   1.000
_cell.length_b   1.000
_cell.length_c   1.000
_cell.angle_alpha   90.00
_cell.angle_beta   90.00
_cell.angle_gamma   90.00
#
_symmetry.space_group_name_H-M   'P 1'
#
loop_
_entity.id
_entity.type
_entity.pdbx_description
1 polymer ?
#
loop_
_entity_poly.entity_id
_entity_poly.type
_entity_poly.pdbx_seq_one_letter_code
_entity_poly.pdbx_strand_id
1 'polypeptide(L)' 'MPLYKYIVKSGDGQTIEGSMDATNEGDVINELRAKGFLIVEVKRAKDFKKAPSRKKVSLD' A
#
# COMPACT_ATOMS: atom_id res chain seq x y z
N MET A 1 5.19 -8.99 -15.86
CA MET A 1 5.63 -7.66 -15.40
C MET A 1 5.80 -7.67 -13.88
N PRO A 2 6.73 -6.89 -13.30
CA PRO A 2 6.89 -6.82 -11.86
C PRO A 2 5.70 -6.06 -11.24
N LEU A 3 4.87 -6.78 -10.50
CA LEU A 3 3.78 -6.20 -9.70
C LEU A 3 4.36 -5.55 -8.45
N TYR A 4 3.88 -4.36 -8.14
CA TYR A 4 4.11 -3.62 -6.90
C TYR A 4 2.82 -3.59 -6.11
N LYS A 5 2.96 -3.53 -4.78
CA LYS A 5 1.88 -3.27 -3.86
C LYS A 5 2.14 -1.95 -3.15
N TYR A 6 1.09 -1.18 -2.98
CA TYR A 6 1.14 0.09 -2.29
C TYR A 6 0.11 0.13 -1.17
N ILE A 7 0.46 0.83 -0.10
CA ILE A 7 -0.42 1.15 1.00
C ILE A 7 -0.63 2.65 0.99
N VAL A 8 -1.88 3.06 0.98
CA VAL A 8 -2.26 4.47 1.08
C VAL A 8 -3.15 4.69 2.29
N LYS A 9 -3.13 5.90 2.83
CA LYS A 9 -3.99 6.33 3.91
C LYS A 9 -4.93 7.43 3.39
N SER A 10 -6.24 7.23 3.57
CA SER A 10 -7.25 8.25 3.32
C SER A 10 -7.17 9.35 4.38
N GLY A 11 -7.71 10.53 4.05
CA GLY A 11 -7.90 11.63 5.01
C GLY A 11 -8.72 11.21 6.24
N ASP A 12 -9.63 10.24 6.10
CA ASP A 12 -10.43 9.65 7.17
C ASP A 12 -9.64 8.72 8.11
N GLY A 13 -8.34 8.55 7.87
CA GLY A 13 -7.47 7.67 8.64
C GLY A 13 -7.55 6.19 8.24
N GLN A 14 -8.36 5.84 7.24
CA GLN A 14 -8.44 4.48 6.70
C GLN A 14 -7.21 4.13 5.86
N THR A 15 -6.69 2.92 6.05
CA THR A 15 -5.58 2.40 5.26
C THR A 15 -6.12 1.47 4.18
N ILE A 16 -5.71 1.70 2.92
CA ILE A 16 -6.12 0.94 1.75
C ILE A 16 -4.88 0.33 1.10
N GLU A 17 -4.96 -0.95 0.75
CA GLU A 17 -3.91 -1.67 0.05
C GLU A 17 -4.30 -1.86 -1.42
N GLY A 18 -3.40 -1.48 -2.33
CA GLY A 18 -3.58 -1.62 -3.76
C GLY A 18 -2.40 -2.35 -4.40
N SER A 19 -2.59 -2.77 -5.65
CA SER A 19 -1.53 -3.33 -6.49
C SER A 19 -1.41 -2.49 -7.75
N MET A 20 -0.19 -2.29 -8.24
CA MET A 20 0.10 -1.57 -9.47
C MET A 20 1.26 -2.22 -10.22
N ASP A 21 1.32 -2.01 -11.52
CA ASP A 21 2.50 -2.34 -12.32
C ASP A 21 3.54 -1.23 -12.25
N ALA A 22 4.82 -1.62 -12.30
CA ALA A 22 5.96 -0.69 -12.24
C ALA A 22 5.93 0.38 -13.34
N THR A 23 5.40 0.02 -14.50
CA THR A 23 5.32 0.90 -15.67
C THR A 23 4.37 2.08 -15.46
N ASN A 24 3.37 1.93 -14.57
CA ASN A 24 2.33 2.93 -14.32
C ASN A 24 2.45 3.54 -12.91
N GLU A 25 3.60 3.38 -12.25
CA GLU A 25 3.82 3.90 -10.90
C GLU A 25 3.53 5.41 -10.81
N GLY A 26 4.01 6.19 -11.79
CA GLY A 26 3.82 7.64 -11.82
C GLY A 26 2.35 8.05 -11.91
N ASP A 27 1.58 7.40 -12.79
CA ASP A 27 0.14 7.66 -12.96
C ASP A 27 -0.65 7.30 -11.71
N VAL A 28 -0.37 6.14 -11.11
CA VAL A 28 -1.06 5.68 -9.90
C VAL A 28 -0.75 6.61 -8.72
N ILE A 29 0.50 7.04 -8.55
CA ILE A 29 0.89 7.99 -7.50
C ILE A 29 0.17 9.33 -7.69
N ASN A 30 0.12 9.83 -8.93
CA ASN A 30 -0.57 11.09 -9.24
C ASN A 30 -2.08 10.98 -8.98
N GLU A 31 -2.73 9.89 -9.38
CA GLU A 31 -4.15 9.66 -9.11
C GLU A 31 -4.44 9.59 -7.61
N LEU A 32 -3.61 8.88 -6.84
CA LEU A 32 -3.75 8.74 -5.39
C LEU A 32 -3.63 10.10 -4.71
N ARG A 33 -2.62 10.90 -5.07
CA ARG A 33 -2.46 12.27 -4.54
C ARG A 33 -3.62 13.18 -4.95
N ALA A 34 -4.09 13.10 -6.19
CA ALA A 34 -5.23 13.88 -6.68
C ALA A 34 -6.53 13.55 -5.92
N LYS A 35 -6.70 12.29 -5.51
CA LYS A 35 -7.81 11.82 -4.67
C LYS A 35 -7.62 12.12 -3.17
N GLY A 36 -6.51 12.74 -2.77
CA GLY A 36 -6.22 13.07 -1.38
C GLY A 36 -5.68 11.90 -0.54
N PHE A 37 -5.26 10.81 -1.20
CA PHE A 37 -4.61 9.70 -0.52
C PHE A 37 -3.13 9.99 -0.27
N LEU A 38 -2.66 9.57 0.91
CA LEU A 38 -1.27 9.70 1.32
C LEU A 38 -0.58 8.35 1.20
N ILE A 39 0.43 8.25 0.34
CA ILE A 39 1.15 7.01 0.11
C ILE A 39 2.04 6.73 1.32
N VAL A 40 1.79 5.61 2.00
CA VAL A 40 2.50 5.19 3.21
C VAL A 40 3.67 4.28 2.86
N GLU A 41 3.45 3.34 1.94
CA GLU A 41 4.46 2.36 1.54
C GLU A 41 4.26 1.90 0.11
N VAL A 42 5.34 1.75 -0.65
CA VAL A 42 5.35 1.14 -1.98
C VAL A 42 6.48 0.11 -2.01
N LYS A 43 6.15 -1.16 -2.28
CA LYS A 43 7.13 -2.25 -2.38
C LYS A 43 6.76 -3.19 -3.51
N ARG A 44 7.75 -3.93 -4.00
CA ARG A 44 7.49 -5.03 -4.96
C ARG A 44 6.59 -6.07 -4.30
N ALA A 45 5.68 -6.66 -5.06
CA ALA A 45 4.76 -7.68 -4.54
C ALA A 45 5.48 -8.86 -3.88
N LYS A 46 6.69 -9.21 -4.36
CA LYS A 46 7.57 -10.23 -3.77
C LYS A 46 8.20 -9.83 -2.42
N ASP A 47 8.42 -8.53 -2.22
CA ASP A 47 8.99 -7.94 -1.01
C ASP A 47 7.90 -7.52 -0.01
N PHE A 48 6.64 -7.51 -0.47
CA PHE A 48 5.44 -7.46 0.35
C PHE A 48 5.24 -8.80 1.08
N LYS A 49 6.25 -9.23 1.85
CA LYS A 49 6.09 -10.27 2.85
C LYS A 49 5.07 -9.74 3.83
N LYS A 50 3.83 -10.23 3.68
CA LYS A 50 2.70 -10.21 4.61
C LYS A 50 3.07 -9.39 5.84
N ALA A 51 2.71 -8.09 5.84
CA ALA A 51 2.91 -7.22 6.99
C ALA A 51 2.65 -8.05 8.24
N PRO A 52 3.60 -8.09 9.21
CA PRO A 52 3.57 -9.08 10.29
C PRO A 52 2.14 -9.10 10.80
N SER A 53 1.45 -10.24 10.55
CA SER A 53 0.09 -10.46 11.03
C SER A 53 0.10 -9.95 12.45
N ARG A 54 -0.69 -8.89 12.70
CA ARG A 54 -0.94 -8.29 14.02
C ARG A 54 -0.52 -9.29 15.08
N LYS A 55 0.57 -8.99 15.83
CA LYS A 55 0.94 -9.75 17.01
C LYS A 55 -0.37 -10.16 17.68
N LYS A 56 -0.71 -11.44 17.65
CA LYS A 56 -1.77 -11.99 18.47
C LYS A 56 -1.26 -11.73 19.87
N VAL A 57 -1.77 -10.69 20.52
CA VAL A 57 -1.57 -10.52 21.96
C VAL A 57 -2.37 -11.66 22.55
N SER A 58 -1.69 -12.77 22.81
CA SER A 58 -2.21 -13.80 23.70
C SER A 58 -2.24 -13.15 25.07
N LEU A 59 -3.45 -12.91 25.58
CA LEU A 59 -3.67 -12.66 27.00
C LEU A 59 -4.08 -14.03 27.57
N ASP A 60 -3.11 -14.76 28.10
CA ASP A 60 -3.26 -15.74 29.20
C ASP A 60 -1.87 -16.00 29.80
#